data_AF-A0A8T6H4X6-F1
#
_entry.id   AF-A0A8T6H4X6-F1
#
_cell.length_a   1.000
_cell.length_b   1.000
_cell.length_c   1.000
_cell.angle_alpha   90.00
_cell.angle_beta   90.00
_cell.angle_gamma   90.00
#
_symmetry.space_group_name_H-M   'P 1'
#
loop_
_entity.id
_entity.type
_entity.pdbx_description
1 polymer ?
#
loop_
_entity_poly.entity_id
_entity_poly.type
_entity_poly.pdbx_seq_one_letter_code
_entity_poly.pdbx_strand_id
1 'polypeptide(L)'
;MNISRVVDESYAIAAKALVMGTSPQALARARERAFVKALAARLRNEYAGDDIRVFSRFGRGNWREFGAEQLLSDICVCRVDSGRTGGRQSRDFLFVTEALAQAEVELSRDWRREVQALNRLIAGSAAAKLMVTALPARGSAESLETLQAPFAALPGAASLALIPHPADWETTEAAPEAWRLDEGEWIQSS
;
A
#
# COMPACT_ATOMS: atom_id res chain seq x y z
N MET A 1 9.56 8.83 -5.93
CA MET A 1 9.50 7.48 -5.31
C MET A 1 9.80 6.44 -6.36
N ASN A 2 10.87 5.67 -6.22
CA ASN A 2 11.10 4.50 -7.06
C ASN A 2 10.24 3.35 -6.51
N ILE A 3 9.09 3.11 -7.14
CA ILE A 3 8.10 2.15 -6.65
C ILE A 3 8.57 0.71 -6.73
N SER A 4 9.30 0.36 -7.81
CA SER A 4 9.89 -0.97 -8.01
C SER A 4 10.78 -1.34 -6.82
N ARG A 5 11.73 -0.46 -6.50
CA ARG A 5 12.62 -0.61 -5.34
C ARG A 5 11.85 -0.72 -4.01
N VAL A 6 10.86 0.14 -3.78
CA VAL A 6 10.07 0.13 -2.54
C VAL A 6 9.34 -1.20 -2.37
N VAL A 7 8.72 -1.73 -3.43
CA VAL A 7 7.98 -3.00 -3.41
C VAL A 7 8.94 -4.17 -3.24
N ASP A 8 10.01 -4.23 -4.01
CA ASP A 8 11.01 -5.31 -3.97
C ASP A 8 11.61 -5.47 -2.58
N GLU A 9 12.04 -4.37 -1.98
CA GLU A 9 12.65 -4.40 -0.66
C GLU A 9 11.63 -4.77 0.42
N SER A 10 10.38 -4.29 0.29
CA SER A 10 9.29 -4.65 1.20
C SER A 10 8.94 -6.14 1.12
N TYR A 11 8.89 -6.68 -0.11
CA TYR A 11 8.70 -8.10 -0.36
C TYR A 11 9.85 -8.93 0.20
N ALA A 12 11.10 -8.56 -0.07
CA ALA A 12 12.29 -9.26 0.42
C ALA A 12 12.37 -9.30 1.96
N ILE A 13 11.98 -8.21 2.63
CA ILE A 13 11.88 -8.17 4.10
C ILE A 13 10.77 -9.12 4.58
N ALA A 14 9.60 -9.06 3.96
CA ALA A 14 8.45 -9.85 4.37
C ALA A 14 8.64 -11.36 4.14
N ALA A 15 9.25 -11.75 3.01
CA ALA A 15 9.55 -13.12 2.67
C ALA A 15 10.55 -13.76 3.64
N LYS A 16 11.43 -12.96 4.25
CA LYS A 16 12.39 -13.41 5.28
C LYS A 16 11.83 -13.33 6.71
N ALA A 17 10.64 -12.76 6.90
CA ALA A 17 10.07 -12.63 8.22
C ALA A 17 9.69 -14.01 8.78
N LEU A 18 10.14 -14.31 10.01
CA LEU A 18 9.69 -15.50 10.72
C LEU A 18 8.24 -15.32 11.13
N VAL A 19 7.34 -15.96 10.39
CA VAL A 19 5.89 -15.89 10.62
C VAL A 19 5.34 -17.29 10.84
N MET A 20 4.43 -17.41 11.80
CA MET A 20 3.77 -18.67 12.15
C MET A 20 2.29 -18.59 11.82
N GLY A 21 1.73 -19.70 11.34
CA GLY A 21 0.31 -19.85 11.08
C GLY A 21 -0.14 -21.27 11.42
N THR A 22 -1.32 -21.40 12.02
CA THR A 22 -1.90 -22.70 12.38
C THR A 22 -2.57 -23.42 11.20
N SER A 23 -2.63 -22.77 10.04
CA SER A 23 -3.15 -23.28 8.77
C SER A 23 -2.51 -22.53 7.60
N PRO A 24 -2.58 -23.05 6.36
CA PRO A 24 -2.07 -22.34 5.18
C PRO A 24 -2.69 -20.94 5.01
N GLN A 25 -3.98 -20.79 5.29
CA GLN A 25 -4.65 -19.49 5.22
C GLN A 25 -4.20 -18.54 6.32
N ALA A 26 -3.98 -19.04 7.54
CA ALA A 26 -3.45 -18.23 8.64
C ALA A 26 -2.01 -17.76 8.34
N LEU A 27 -1.20 -18.64 7.75
CA LEU A 27 0.17 -18.33 7.32
C LEU A 27 0.18 -17.26 6.22
N ALA A 28 -0.66 -17.41 5.19
CA ALA A 28 -0.80 -16.42 4.11
C ALA A 28 -1.19 -15.03 4.66
N ARG A 29 -2.15 -14.96 5.59
CA ARG A 29 -2.54 -13.71 6.27
C ARG A 29 -1.40 -13.12 7.12
N ALA A 30 -0.62 -13.96 7.78
CA ALA A 30 0.53 -13.50 8.57
C ALA A 30 1.63 -12.91 7.66
N ARG A 31 1.88 -13.53 6.50
CA ARG A 31 2.78 -13.06 5.46
C ARG A 31 2.30 -11.75 4.82
N GLU A 32 1.03 -11.64 4.44
CA GLU A 32 0.42 -10.38 3.98
C GLU A 32 0.62 -9.26 5.02
N ARG A 33 0.34 -9.53 6.30
CA ARG A 33 0.58 -8.58 7.38
C ARG A 33 2.06 -8.17 7.47
N ALA A 34 2.99 -9.10 7.31
CA ALA A 34 4.42 -8.80 7.30
C ALA A 34 4.78 -7.87 6.12
N PHE A 35 4.22 -8.13 4.94
CA PHE A 35 4.39 -7.28 3.76
C PHE A 35 3.87 -5.87 3.96
N VAL A 36 2.62 -5.71 4.40
CA VAL A 36 2.02 -4.37 4.64
C VAL A 36 2.83 -3.57 5.67
N LYS A 37 3.34 -4.24 6.72
CA LYS A 37 4.23 -3.59 7.71
C LYS A 37 5.56 -3.18 7.10
N ALA A 38 6.19 -4.03 6.29
CA ALA A 38 7.44 -3.73 5.60
C ALA A 38 7.27 -2.56 4.63
N LEU A 39 6.17 -2.56 3.85
CA LEU A 39 5.82 -1.48 2.92
C LEU A 39 5.60 -0.16 3.65
N ALA A 40 4.84 -0.16 4.75
CA ALA A 40 4.64 1.05 5.55
C ALA A 40 5.97 1.56 6.15
N ALA A 41 6.87 0.67 6.57
CA ALA A 41 8.19 1.05 7.05
C ALA A 41 9.07 1.63 5.94
N ARG A 42 9.04 1.07 4.73
CA ARG A 42 9.74 1.65 3.57
C ARG A 42 9.22 3.03 3.21
N LEU A 43 7.91 3.23 3.19
CA LEU A 43 7.30 4.53 2.92
C LEU A 43 7.66 5.58 3.99
N ARG A 44 7.78 5.19 5.27
CA ARG A 44 8.29 6.09 6.32
C ARG A 44 9.70 6.59 6.03
N ASN A 45 10.57 5.70 5.53
CA ASN A 45 11.95 6.07 5.22
C ASN A 45 12.04 6.95 3.96
N GLU A 46 11.19 6.68 2.96
CA GLU A 46 11.17 7.44 1.70
C GLU A 46 10.64 8.87 1.88
N TYR A 47 9.59 9.05 2.70
CA TYR A 47 8.96 10.34 2.98
C TYR A 47 9.42 10.93 4.32
N ALA A 48 10.71 10.80 4.66
CA ALA A 48 11.24 11.28 5.93
C ALA A 48 10.90 12.77 6.17
N GLY A 49 10.46 13.09 7.39
CA GLY A 49 10.11 14.45 7.80
C GLY A 49 9.37 14.45 9.14
N ASP A 50 9.59 15.48 9.96
CA ASP A 50 8.96 15.61 11.28
C ASP A 50 7.44 15.88 11.17
N ASP A 51 7.04 16.51 10.07
CA ASP A 51 5.66 16.81 9.68
C ASP A 51 5.00 15.65 8.90
N ILE A 52 5.68 14.51 8.73
CA ILE A 52 5.13 13.37 8.02
C ILE A 52 4.62 12.31 8.99
N ARG A 53 3.46 11.73 8.68
CA ARG A 53 2.91 10.56 9.36
C ARG A 53 2.51 9.50 8.35
N VAL A 54 2.81 8.25 8.68
CA VAL A 54 2.41 7.08 7.88
C VAL A 54 1.42 6.25 8.67
N PHE A 55 0.15 6.36 8.26
CA PHE A 55 -0.97 5.54 8.72
C PHE A 55 -0.95 4.21 7.99
N SER A 56 -1.23 3.10 8.69
CA SER A 56 -1.26 1.77 8.11
C SER A 56 -2.22 0.86 8.86
N ARG A 57 -2.91 -0.04 8.14
CA ARG A 57 -3.81 -1.08 8.65
C ARG A 57 -3.24 -1.89 9.83
N PHE A 58 -1.91 -2.08 9.87
CA PHE A 58 -1.23 -2.80 10.95
C PHE A 58 -0.24 -1.94 11.76
N GLY A 59 -0.39 -0.62 11.69
CA GLY A 59 0.35 0.36 12.50
C GLY A 59 -0.08 0.37 13.97
N ARG A 60 0.74 1.00 14.83
CA ARG A 60 0.49 1.20 16.26
C ARG A 60 1.05 2.54 16.79
N GLY A 61 1.28 3.49 15.89
CA GLY A 61 2.02 4.72 16.19
C GLY A 61 1.15 5.96 16.29
N ASN A 62 0.00 5.98 15.62
CA ASN A 62 -0.74 7.21 15.37
C ASN A 62 -1.99 7.34 16.26
N TRP A 63 -2.43 6.26 16.92
CA TRP A 63 -3.67 6.27 17.70
C TRP A 63 -3.70 7.35 18.78
N ARG A 64 -2.60 7.55 19.50
CA ARG A 64 -2.53 8.52 20.61
C ARG A 64 -2.73 9.96 20.13
N GLU A 65 -2.23 10.28 18.94
CA GLU A 65 -2.23 11.65 18.39
C GLU A 65 -3.46 11.94 17.53
N PHE A 66 -3.92 10.94 16.76
CA PHE A 66 -4.96 11.10 15.72
C PHE A 66 -6.24 10.29 15.98
N GLY A 67 -6.23 9.39 16.97
CA GLY A 67 -7.36 8.47 17.21
C GLY A 67 -7.57 7.41 16.12
N ALA A 68 -6.61 7.25 15.21
CA ALA A 68 -6.67 6.28 14.12
C ALA A 68 -5.27 5.77 13.76
N GLU A 69 -5.16 4.48 13.42
CA GLU A 69 -3.95 3.88 12.84
C GLU A 69 -4.00 3.82 11.32
N GLN A 70 -5.21 3.77 10.76
CA GLN A 70 -5.48 3.65 9.33
C GLN A 70 -6.50 4.73 8.93
N LEU A 71 -6.36 5.26 7.72
CA LEU A 71 -7.34 6.17 7.10
C LEU A 71 -8.17 5.38 6.05
N LEU A 72 -8.46 5.99 4.89
CA LEU A 72 -9.23 5.34 3.83
C LEU A 72 -8.53 4.10 3.25
N SER A 73 -7.22 4.19 3.05
CA SER A 73 -6.42 3.14 2.41
C SER A 73 -5.63 2.30 3.40
N ASP A 74 -5.17 1.13 2.97
CA ASP A 74 -4.31 0.24 3.76
C ASP A 74 -3.04 0.91 4.28
N ILE A 75 -2.47 1.82 3.50
CA ILE A 75 -1.39 2.73 3.92
C ILE A 75 -1.68 4.12 3.38
N CYS A 76 -1.48 5.14 4.22
CA CYS A 76 -1.59 6.55 3.83
C CYS A 76 -0.41 7.33 4.41
N VAL A 77 0.36 7.98 3.54
CA VAL A 77 1.43 8.91 3.89
C VAL A 77 0.85 10.32 3.85
N CYS A 78 0.92 11.04 4.96
CA CYS A 78 0.31 12.34 5.13
C CYS A 78 1.30 13.37 5.64
N ARG A 79 1.14 14.62 5.19
CA ARG A 79 1.64 15.77 5.94
C ARG A 79 0.65 16.11 7.05
N VAL A 80 1.19 16.48 8.20
CA VAL A 80 0.43 16.87 9.39
C VAL A 80 0.89 18.23 9.87
N ASP A 81 0.00 18.92 10.55
CA ASP A 81 0.29 20.16 11.25
C ASP A 81 -0.38 20.14 12.63
N SER A 82 -0.04 21.12 13.46
CA SER A 82 -0.58 21.29 14.80
C SER A 82 -1.59 22.43 14.84
N GLY A 83 -2.66 22.23 15.59
CA GLY A 83 -3.67 23.23 15.88
C GLY A 83 -3.84 23.39 17.38
N ARG A 84 -4.62 24.40 17.76
CA ARG A 84 -4.99 24.66 19.15
C ARG A 84 -6.49 24.67 19.30
N THR A 85 -7.00 23.97 20.31
CA THR A 85 -8.42 24.06 20.64
C THR A 85 -8.76 25.47 21.10
N GLY A 86 -9.93 25.97 20.69
CA GLY A 86 -10.48 27.21 21.22
C GLY A 86 -10.90 27.07 22.69
N GLY A 87 -10.75 28.13 23.48
CA GLY A 87 -11.24 28.19 24.86
C GLY A 87 -10.17 28.55 25.90
N ARG A 88 -10.59 28.66 27.17
CA ARG A 88 -9.74 29.13 28.30
C ARG A 88 -8.60 28.17 28.65
N GLN A 89 -8.75 26.88 28.36
CA GLN A 89 -7.69 25.88 28.45
C GLN A 89 -7.43 25.34 27.04
N SER A 90 -6.48 25.96 26.34
CA SER A 90 -6.07 25.51 25.02
C SER A 90 -5.24 24.23 25.11
N ARG A 91 -5.51 23.28 24.22
CA ARG A 91 -4.73 22.05 24.04
C ARG A 91 -4.26 21.99 22.60
N ASP A 92 -3.02 21.56 22.42
CA ASP A 92 -2.48 21.29 21.09
C ASP A 92 -3.07 19.96 20.56
N PHE A 93 -3.33 19.89 19.26
CA PHE A 93 -3.74 18.67 18.57
C PHE A 93 -3.04 18.59 17.20
N LEU A 94 -2.91 17.39 16.65
CA LEU A 94 -2.41 17.20 15.29
C LEU A 94 -3.56 16.94 14.32
N PHE A 95 -3.42 17.40 13.08
CA PHE A 95 -4.37 17.13 12.01
C PHE A 95 -3.63 16.93 10.68
N VAL A 96 -4.26 16.18 9.77
CA VAL A 96 -3.72 15.94 8.42
C VAL A 96 -4.00 17.16 7.55
N THR A 97 -2.95 17.68 6.90
CA THR A 97 -3.05 18.80 5.95
C THR A 97 -3.07 18.32 4.50
N GLU A 98 -2.34 17.25 4.20
CA GLU A 98 -2.24 16.72 2.84
C GLU A 98 -2.02 15.21 2.85
N ALA A 99 -2.63 14.49 1.90
CA ALA A 99 -2.27 13.11 1.59
C ALA A 99 -1.23 13.10 0.47
N LEU A 100 -0.02 12.58 0.75
CA LEU A 100 1.09 12.55 -0.21
C LEU A 100 1.07 11.28 -1.04
N ALA A 101 0.85 10.13 -0.40
CA ALA A 101 0.77 8.83 -1.04
C ALA A 101 -0.26 7.92 -0.38
N GLN A 102 -0.90 7.07 -1.17
CA GLN A 102 -1.80 6.01 -0.71
C GLN A 102 -1.43 4.68 -1.32
N ALA A 103 -1.54 3.60 -0.53
CA ALA A 103 -1.37 2.25 -1.03
C ALA A 103 -2.52 1.34 -0.59
N GLU A 104 -2.96 0.50 -1.51
CA GLU A 104 -3.87 -0.62 -1.26
C GLU A 104 -3.17 -1.94 -1.50
N VAL A 105 -3.43 -2.92 -0.64
CA VAL A 105 -2.86 -4.28 -0.76
C VAL A 105 -4.00 -5.29 -0.74
N GLU A 106 -4.30 -5.89 -1.88
CA GLU A 106 -5.34 -6.91 -2.03
C GLU A 106 -4.74 -8.14 -2.70
N LEU A 107 -4.51 -9.21 -1.95
CA LEU A 107 -3.80 -10.40 -2.43
C LEU A 107 -4.74 -11.59 -2.64
N SER A 108 -6.07 -11.40 -2.66
CA SER A 108 -7.02 -12.51 -2.72
C SER A 108 -7.10 -13.28 -4.04
N ARG A 109 -6.46 -12.80 -5.12
CA ARG A 109 -6.62 -13.32 -6.50
C ARG A 109 -8.07 -13.26 -7.01
N ASP A 110 -8.82 -12.25 -6.57
CA ASP A 110 -10.20 -12.03 -6.98
C ASP A 110 -10.31 -10.61 -7.53
N TRP A 111 -10.46 -10.50 -8.85
CA TRP A 111 -10.51 -9.21 -9.55
C TRP A 111 -11.60 -8.28 -8.99
N ARG A 112 -12.69 -8.82 -8.43
CA ARG A 112 -13.75 -7.98 -7.84
C ARG A 112 -13.24 -7.26 -6.60
N ARG A 113 -12.43 -7.94 -5.79
CA ARG A 113 -11.79 -7.34 -4.61
C ARG A 113 -10.71 -6.36 -5.00
N GLU A 114 -9.95 -6.67 -6.05
CA GLU A 114 -8.95 -5.76 -6.61
C GLU A 114 -9.60 -4.45 -7.09
N VAL A 115 -10.70 -4.53 -7.84
CA VAL A 115 -11.47 -3.34 -8.27
C VAL A 115 -12.05 -2.58 -7.08
N GLN A 116 -12.54 -3.28 -6.04
CA GLN A 116 -13.01 -2.63 -4.81
C GLN A 116 -11.89 -1.88 -4.08
N ALA A 117 -10.67 -2.43 -4.06
CA ALA A 117 -9.51 -1.76 -3.50
C ALA A 117 -9.10 -0.55 -4.36
N LEU A 118 -9.11 -0.70 -5.67
CA LEU A 118 -8.80 0.38 -6.61
C LEU A 118 -9.81 1.53 -6.49
N ASN A 119 -11.09 1.25 -6.25
CA ASN A 119 -12.09 2.29 -5.96
C ASN A 119 -11.76 3.12 -4.72
N ARG A 120 -11.14 2.53 -3.68
CA ARG A 120 -10.67 3.29 -2.51
C ARG A 120 -9.51 4.22 -2.86
N LEU A 121 -8.61 3.79 -3.75
CA LEU A 121 -7.57 4.66 -4.30
C LEU A 121 -8.16 5.79 -5.14
N ILE A 122 -9.15 5.53 -5.99
CA ILE A 122 -9.83 6.56 -6.80
C ILE A 122 -10.47 7.63 -5.89
N ALA A 123 -11.12 7.21 -4.81
CA ALA A 123 -11.75 8.11 -3.86
C ALA A 123 -10.73 8.90 -2.99
N GLY A 124 -9.47 8.46 -2.98
CA GLY A 124 -8.40 9.07 -2.19
C GLY A 124 -7.77 10.29 -2.87
N SER A 125 -7.46 11.31 -2.06
CA SER A 125 -6.89 12.59 -2.54
C SER A 125 -5.38 12.58 -2.77
N ALA A 126 -4.67 11.48 -2.52
CA ALA A 126 -3.21 11.48 -2.56
C ALA A 126 -2.65 11.66 -3.97
N ALA A 127 -1.56 12.43 -4.12
CA ALA A 127 -0.94 12.65 -5.43
C ALA A 127 -0.30 11.38 -6.02
N ALA A 128 0.26 10.52 -5.17
CA ALA A 128 0.83 9.23 -5.56
C ALA A 128 -0.05 8.06 -5.07
N LYS A 129 -0.26 7.06 -5.91
CA LYS A 129 -1.11 5.90 -5.62
C LYS A 129 -0.40 4.60 -5.99
N LEU A 130 -0.49 3.62 -5.10
CA LEU A 130 0.05 2.28 -5.30
C LEU A 130 -1.05 1.24 -5.08
N MET A 131 -1.34 0.44 -6.11
CA MET A 131 -2.10 -0.79 -5.95
C MET A 131 -1.12 -1.96 -5.87
N VAL A 132 -1.22 -2.82 -4.87
CA VAL A 132 -0.50 -4.09 -4.80
C VAL A 132 -1.49 -5.24 -4.88
N THR A 133 -1.33 -6.13 -5.87
CA THR A 133 -2.10 -7.38 -5.96
C THR A 133 -1.20 -8.60 -6.15
N ALA A 134 -1.79 -9.79 -6.05
CA ALA A 134 -1.12 -11.05 -6.26
C ALA A 134 -0.82 -11.27 -7.75
N LEU A 135 0.41 -11.66 -8.06
CA LEU A 135 0.84 -12.10 -9.37
C LEU A 135 0.10 -13.42 -9.72
N PRO A 136 -0.65 -13.46 -10.83
CA PRO A 136 -1.32 -14.67 -11.27
C PRO A 136 -0.32 -15.74 -11.71
N ALA A 137 -0.66 -17.02 -11.49
CA ALA A 137 0.22 -18.14 -11.84
C ALA A 137 0.51 -18.28 -13.34
N ARG A 138 -0.34 -17.70 -14.21
CA ARG A 138 -0.21 -17.73 -15.68
C ARG A 138 0.48 -16.49 -16.25
N GLY A 139 1.01 -15.61 -15.40
CA GLY A 139 1.60 -14.33 -15.78
C GLY A 139 0.63 -13.16 -15.60
N SER A 140 1.12 -11.95 -15.84
CA SER A 140 0.45 -10.69 -15.49
C SER A 140 -0.60 -10.22 -16.50
N ALA A 141 -0.61 -10.74 -17.74
CA ALA A 141 -1.44 -10.23 -18.84
C ALA A 141 -2.94 -10.09 -18.51
N GLU A 142 -3.57 -11.12 -17.93
CA GLU A 142 -5.00 -11.10 -17.61
C GLU A 142 -5.35 -10.06 -16.53
N SER A 143 -4.51 -9.93 -15.51
CA SER A 143 -4.68 -8.90 -14.47
C SER A 143 -4.47 -7.50 -15.04
N LEU A 144 -3.47 -7.31 -15.89
CA LEU A 144 -3.20 -6.03 -16.55
C LEU A 144 -4.38 -5.60 -17.42
N GLU A 145 -4.94 -6.50 -18.24
CA GLU A 145 -6.12 -6.23 -19.06
C GLU A 145 -7.34 -5.88 -18.19
N THR A 146 -7.60 -6.68 -17.15
CA THR A 146 -8.74 -6.47 -16.25
C THR A 146 -8.67 -5.12 -15.52
N LEU A 147 -7.48 -4.73 -15.08
CA LEU A 147 -7.27 -3.53 -14.29
C LEU A 147 -7.03 -2.27 -15.14
N GLN A 148 -6.82 -2.38 -16.45
CA GLN A 148 -6.44 -1.25 -17.30
C GLN A 148 -7.43 -0.09 -17.22
N ALA A 149 -8.72 -0.35 -17.47
CA ALA A 149 -9.77 0.68 -17.45
C ALA A 149 -9.96 1.34 -16.06
N PRO A 150 -10.12 0.59 -14.95
CA PRO A 150 -10.24 1.22 -13.64
C PRO A 150 -8.96 1.95 -13.21
N PHE A 151 -7.78 1.45 -13.60
CA PHE A 151 -6.50 2.10 -13.30
C PHE A 151 -6.31 3.41 -14.08
N ALA A 152 -6.77 3.48 -15.34
CA ALA A 152 -6.79 4.71 -16.13
C ALA A 152 -7.65 5.83 -15.51
N ALA A 153 -8.62 5.47 -14.65
CA ALA A 153 -9.46 6.44 -13.93
C ALA A 153 -8.81 6.96 -12.63
N LEU A 154 -7.63 6.46 -12.23
CA LEU A 154 -6.94 6.95 -11.03
C LEU A 154 -6.40 8.37 -11.26
N PRO A 155 -6.69 9.32 -10.36
CA PRO A 155 -6.10 10.65 -10.45
C PRO A 155 -4.64 10.63 -9.99
N GLY A 156 -3.80 11.43 -10.64
CA GLY A 156 -2.39 11.61 -10.26
C GLY A 156 -1.47 10.49 -10.74
N ALA A 157 -0.32 10.35 -10.09
CA ALA A 157 0.66 9.32 -10.44
C ALA A 157 0.26 7.99 -9.80
N ALA A 158 -0.01 6.96 -10.62
CA ALA A 158 -0.42 5.64 -10.15
C ALA A 158 0.57 4.56 -10.58
N SER A 159 0.81 3.60 -9.69
CA SER A 159 1.59 2.39 -9.97
C SER A 159 0.87 1.13 -9.51
N LEU A 160 1.01 0.06 -10.27
CA LEU A 160 0.53 -1.27 -9.96
C LEU A 160 1.72 -2.16 -9.65
N ALA A 161 1.67 -2.89 -8.55
CA ALA A 161 2.65 -3.89 -8.20
C ALA A 161 1.98 -5.27 -8.13
N LEU A 162 2.56 -6.24 -8.80
CA LEU A 162 2.16 -7.64 -8.75
C LEU A 162 3.22 -8.38 -7.94
N ILE A 163 2.85 -8.94 -6.79
CA ILE A 163 3.78 -9.71 -5.95
C ILE A 163 3.37 -11.17 -5.92
N PRO A 164 4.31 -12.12 -5.76
CA PRO A 164 3.94 -13.51 -5.53
C PRO A 164 2.95 -13.63 -4.37
N HIS A 165 1.95 -14.49 -4.53
CA HIS A 165 0.92 -14.65 -3.51
C HIS A 165 1.53 -15.18 -2.20
N PRO A 166 1.11 -14.68 -1.01
CA PRO A 166 1.67 -15.08 0.28
C PRO A 166 1.69 -16.58 0.57
N ALA A 167 0.73 -17.34 0.03
CA ALA A 167 0.73 -18.80 0.18
C ALA A 167 1.90 -19.49 -0.54
N ASP A 168 2.48 -18.85 -1.56
CA ASP A 168 3.40 -19.48 -2.50
C ASP A 168 4.86 -19.02 -2.32
N TRP A 169 5.13 -18.13 -1.35
CA TRP A 169 6.45 -17.51 -1.14
C TRP A 169 7.61 -18.49 -0.91
N GLU A 170 7.33 -19.71 -0.44
CA GLU A 170 8.36 -20.75 -0.23
C GLU A 170 8.64 -21.59 -1.47
N THR A 171 7.71 -21.58 -2.43
CA THR A 171 7.74 -22.49 -3.59
C THR A 171 7.91 -21.75 -4.93
N THR A 172 7.83 -20.43 -4.90
CA THR A 172 7.91 -19.59 -6.11
C THR A 172 9.28 -18.92 -6.23
N GLU A 173 9.80 -18.88 -7.44
CA GLU A 173 10.97 -18.07 -7.80
C GLU A 173 10.58 -16.73 -8.42
N ALA A 174 9.27 -16.47 -8.60
CA ALA A 174 8.79 -15.22 -9.16
C ALA A 174 9.19 -14.03 -8.28
N ALA A 175 9.60 -12.94 -8.92
CA ALA A 175 9.87 -11.66 -8.26
C ALA A 175 8.64 -10.74 -8.37
N PRO A 176 8.55 -9.69 -7.54
CA PRO A 176 7.61 -8.62 -7.78
C PRO A 176 7.78 -7.99 -9.17
N GLU A 177 6.67 -7.55 -9.75
CA GLU A 177 6.64 -6.75 -10.98
C GLU A 177 5.98 -5.40 -10.67
N ALA A 178 6.60 -4.30 -11.10
CA ALA A 178 6.02 -2.98 -10.99
C ALA A 178 5.65 -2.44 -12.36
N TRP A 179 4.48 -1.81 -12.46
CA TRP A 179 3.87 -1.34 -13.68
C TRP A 179 3.31 0.06 -13.49
N ARG A 180 3.32 0.85 -14.55
CA ARG A 180 2.59 2.12 -14.66
C ARG A 180 1.78 2.12 -15.94
N LEU A 181 0.64 2.80 -15.94
CA LEU A 181 -0.13 3.03 -17.16
C LEU A 181 0.30 4.39 -17.75
N ASP A 182 0.69 4.40 -19.01
CA ASP A 182 1.13 5.59 -19.74
C ASP A 182 0.45 5.60 -21.11
N GLU A 183 -0.26 6.68 -21.42
CA GLU A 183 -1.03 6.82 -22.68
C GLU A 183 -1.94 5.62 -23.02
N GLY A 184 -2.43 4.93 -21.98
CA GLY A 184 -3.29 3.74 -22.12
C GLY A 184 -2.53 2.42 -22.24
N GLU A 185 -1.20 2.42 -22.21
CA GLU A 185 -0.38 1.21 -22.29
C GLU A 185 0.35 0.92 -20.97
N TRP A 186 0.49 -0.37 -20.66
CA TRP A 186 1.24 -0.80 -19.47
C TRP A 186 2.73 -0.78 -19.75
N ILE A 187 3.46 -0.01 -18.93
CA ILE A 187 4.92 0.08 -18.95
C ILE A 187 5.47 -0.56 -17.68
N GLN A 188 6.24 -1.63 -17.84
CA GLN A 188 6.94 -2.24 -16.72
C GLN A 188 8.05 -1.29 -16.23
N SER A 189 8.04 -1.01 -14.94
CA SER A 189 9.09 -0.24 -14.29
C SER A 189 10.29 -1.15 -14.00
N SER A 190 11.49 -0.65 -14.29
CA SER A 190 12.76 -1.30 -13.91
C SER A 190 13.21 -0.88 -12.51
#